data_AF-A0A516HGK6-F1
#
_entry.id   AF-A0A516HGK6-F1
#
_cell.length_a   1.000
_cell.length_b   1.000
_cell.length_c   1.000
_cell.angle_alpha   90.00
_cell.angle_beta   90.00
_cell.angle_gamma   90.00
#
_symmetry.space_group_name_H-M   'P 1'
#
loop_
_entity.id
_entity.type
_entity.pdbx_description
1 polymer ?
#
loop_
_entity_poly.entity_id
_entity_poly.type
_entity_poly.pdbx_seq_one_letter_code
_entity_poly.pdbx_strand_id
1 'polypeptide(L)'
;MQSNSDVNKIYSPTQVAVGTFLGGPVGLMYFLMSNFGTLQKHDSKQKTLYAGIGLIVLLLLTMPFLPDDFPSLPFTVAYVIIARYVADNQQMKKQEIVESDNYVFQSNWKVLGMGLLSIVGSMLAILGPLLVLEFTGVISL
;
A
#
# COMPACT_ATOMS: atom_id res chain seq x y z
N MET A 1 16.02 -34.39 -1.25
CA MET A 1 15.20 -34.08 -2.44
C MET A 1 13.93 -33.40 -1.95
N GLN A 2 13.85 -32.07 -2.05
CA GLN A 2 12.59 -31.34 -1.94
C GLN A 2 12.15 -30.98 -3.35
N SER A 3 10.98 -31.51 -3.71
CA SER A 3 10.32 -31.48 -4.99
C SER A 3 9.38 -30.27 -5.05
N ASN A 4 9.30 -29.63 -6.23
CA ASN A 4 8.67 -28.34 -6.58
C ASN A 4 9.38 -27.08 -6.09
N SER A 5 10.25 -26.53 -6.94
CA SER A 5 10.73 -25.15 -6.85
C SER A 5 9.60 -24.19 -7.21
N ASP A 6 8.65 -23.97 -6.30
CA ASP A 6 7.66 -22.92 -6.45
C ASP A 6 8.37 -21.56 -6.37
N VAL A 7 8.71 -21.02 -7.54
CA VAL A 7 9.37 -19.71 -7.65
C VAL A 7 8.49 -18.65 -6.99
N ASN A 8 9.08 -17.89 -6.06
CA ASN A 8 8.33 -16.97 -5.23
C ASN A 8 7.87 -15.75 -6.06
N LYS A 9 6.58 -15.43 -6.00
CA LYS A 9 6.03 -14.29 -6.74
C LYS A 9 6.08 -13.02 -5.90
N ILE A 10 6.75 -11.98 -6.42
CA ILE A 10 6.93 -10.69 -5.75
C ILE A 10 6.46 -9.54 -6.66
N TYR A 11 5.96 -8.45 -6.08
CA TYR A 11 5.62 -7.26 -6.84
C TYR A 11 6.86 -6.43 -7.12
N SER A 12 7.08 -6.05 -8.37
CA SER A 12 8.13 -5.07 -8.70
C SER A 12 7.83 -3.69 -8.10
N PRO A 13 8.83 -2.81 -7.95
CA PRO A 13 8.62 -1.45 -7.47
C PRO A 13 7.59 -0.65 -8.28
N THR A 14 7.52 -0.87 -9.59
CA THR A 14 6.47 -0.28 -10.45
C THR A 14 5.09 -0.84 -10.13
N GLN A 15 4.96 -2.15 -9.91
CA GLN A 15 3.69 -2.76 -9.53
C GLN A 15 3.22 -2.30 -8.15
N VAL A 16 4.15 -2.14 -7.20
CA VAL A 16 3.85 -1.55 -5.89
C VAL A 16 3.34 -0.12 -6.05
N ALA A 17 3.99 0.70 -6.87
CA ALA A 17 3.58 2.09 -7.11
C ALA A 17 2.19 2.18 -7.76
N VAL A 18 1.94 1.41 -8.83
CA VAL A 18 0.65 1.38 -9.53
C VAL A 18 -0.45 0.81 -8.63
N GLY A 19 -0.18 -0.28 -7.94
CA GLY A 19 -1.11 -0.89 -7.00
C GLY A 19 -1.47 0.04 -5.83
N THR A 20 -0.50 0.82 -5.37
CA THR A 20 -0.70 1.88 -4.35
C THR A 20 -1.51 3.05 -4.89
N PHE A 21 -1.20 3.53 -6.09
CA PHE A 21 -1.95 4.61 -6.74
C PHE A 21 -3.43 4.25 -6.90
N LEU A 22 -3.70 3.01 -7.31
CA LEU A 22 -5.05 2.48 -7.39
C LEU A 22 -5.66 2.31 -5.99
N GLY A 23 -4.96 1.61 -5.10
CA GLY A 23 -5.51 1.14 -3.83
C GLY A 23 -5.49 2.13 -2.66
N GLY A 24 -4.91 3.32 -2.83
CA GLY A 24 -4.79 4.31 -1.76
C GLY A 24 -3.87 3.88 -0.62
N PRO A 25 -4.04 4.43 0.61
CA PRO A 25 -3.20 4.11 1.76
C PRO A 25 -3.24 2.62 2.16
N VAL A 26 -4.37 1.93 2.00
CA VAL A 26 -4.44 0.49 2.25
C VAL A 26 -3.71 -0.28 1.15
N GLY A 27 -3.73 0.20 -0.10
CA GLY A 27 -2.91 -0.34 -1.18
C GLY A 27 -1.42 -0.28 -0.85
N LEU A 28 -0.93 0.88 -0.40
CA LEU A 28 0.45 1.04 0.07
C LEU A 28 0.84 -0.03 1.08
N MET A 29 0.02 -0.21 2.11
CA MET A 29 0.25 -1.20 3.16
C MET A 29 0.28 -2.60 2.58
N TYR A 30 -0.74 -2.98 1.81
CA TYR A 30 -0.88 -4.31 1.24
C TYR A 30 0.32 -4.71 0.37
N PHE A 31 0.68 -3.87 -0.60
CA PHE A 31 1.74 -4.21 -1.56
C PHE A 31 3.12 -4.28 -0.87
N LEU A 32 3.42 -3.35 0.03
CA LEU A 32 4.68 -3.38 0.79
C LEU A 32 4.74 -4.57 1.75
N MET A 33 3.67 -4.83 2.52
CA MET A 33 3.61 -5.97 3.45
C MET A 33 3.66 -7.32 2.71
N SER A 34 3.05 -7.42 1.53
CA SER A 34 3.12 -8.63 0.71
C SER A 34 4.55 -8.92 0.29
N ASN A 35 5.28 -7.91 -0.20
CA ASN A 35 6.67 -8.08 -0.59
C ASN A 35 7.58 -8.42 0.61
N PHE A 36 7.46 -7.72 1.73
CA PHE A 36 8.24 -8.08 2.93
C PHE A 36 7.90 -9.48 3.47
N GLY A 37 6.64 -9.91 3.33
CA GLY A 37 6.24 -11.29 3.63
C GLY A 37 6.90 -12.31 2.72
N THR A 38 6.90 -12.07 1.40
CA THR A 38 7.59 -12.93 0.42
C THR A 38 9.09 -13.00 0.68
N LEU A 39 9.71 -11.89 1.10
CA LEU A 39 11.12 -11.81 1.46
C LEU A 39 11.43 -12.35 2.88
N GLN A 40 10.45 -12.89 3.60
CA GLN A 40 10.57 -13.37 4.98
C GLN A 40 11.13 -12.32 5.97
N LYS A 41 10.96 -11.02 5.66
CA LYS A 41 11.37 -9.89 6.51
C LYS A 41 10.23 -9.48 7.44
N HIS A 42 9.93 -10.33 8.42
CA HIS A 42 8.78 -10.16 9.33
C HIS A 42 8.79 -8.82 10.10
N ASP A 43 9.95 -8.39 10.58
CA ASP A 43 10.09 -7.11 11.29
C ASP A 43 9.71 -5.92 10.40
N SER A 44 10.14 -5.94 9.13
CA SER A 44 9.83 -4.89 8.16
C SER A 44 8.35 -4.90 7.78
N LYS A 45 7.75 -6.09 7.68
CA LYS A 45 6.31 -6.24 7.48
C LYS A 45 5.51 -5.65 8.64
N GLN A 46 5.90 -5.90 9.90
CA GLN A 46 5.26 -5.32 11.08
C GLN A 46 5.44 -3.80 11.14
N LYS A 47 6.65 -3.29 10.89
CA LYS A 47 6.90 -1.85 10.80
C LYS A 47 6.02 -1.18 9.74
N THR A 48 5.83 -1.83 8.59
CA THR A 48 4.93 -1.34 7.53
C THR A 48 3.48 -1.28 7.99
N LEU A 49 3.01 -2.30 8.72
CA LEU A 49 1.66 -2.30 9.31
C LEU A 49 1.46 -1.12 10.27
N TYR A 50 2.37 -0.95 11.23
CA TYR A 50 2.26 0.13 12.21
C TYR A 50 2.39 1.52 11.57
N ALA A 51 3.33 1.70 10.64
CA ALA A 51 3.49 2.95 9.91
C ALA A 51 2.24 3.27 9.05
N GLY A 52 1.65 2.25 8.43
CA GLY A 52 0.42 2.39 7.65
C GLY A 52 -0.80 2.75 8.49
N ILE A 53 -0.97 2.12 9.66
CA ILE A 53 -1.99 2.51 10.64
C ILE A 53 -1.77 3.97 11.07
N GLY A 54 -0.52 4.34 11.38
CA GLY A 54 -0.16 5.72 11.72
C GLY A 54 -0.50 6.71 10.61
N LEU A 55 -0.24 6.36 9.34
CA LEU A 55 -0.63 7.16 8.17
C LEU A 55 -2.16 7.35 8.09
N ILE A 56 -2.93 6.27 8.25
CA ILE A 56 -4.40 6.33 8.21
C ILE A 56 -4.92 7.25 9.34
N VAL A 57 -4.41 7.08 10.55
CA VAL A 57 -4.78 7.94 11.69
C VAL A 57 -4.41 9.40 11.40
N LEU A 58 -3.22 9.66 10.86
CA LEU A 58 -2.81 11.01 10.49
C LEU A 58 -3.74 11.62 9.44
N LEU A 59 -4.14 10.86 8.41
CA LEU A 59 -5.09 11.32 7.39
C LEU A 59 -6.45 11.64 8.01
N LEU A 60 -6.97 10.78 8.90
CA LEU A 60 -8.22 11.00 9.61
C LEU A 60 -8.20 12.25 10.49
N LEU A 61 -7.07 12.51 11.16
CA LEU A 61 -6.92 13.68 12.03
C LEU A 61 -6.69 14.97 11.26
N THR A 62 -6.22 14.91 10.02
CA THR A 62 -5.89 16.11 9.23
C THR A 62 -7.01 16.48 8.26
N MET A 63 -7.72 15.50 7.70
CA MET A 63 -8.77 15.74 6.70
C MET A 63 -9.86 16.75 7.14
N PRO A 64 -10.45 16.66 8.34
CA PRO A 64 -11.52 17.58 8.76
C PRO A 64 -11.07 19.04 8.89
N PHE A 65 -9.77 19.31 8.88
CA PHE A 65 -9.21 20.67 9.00
C PHE A 65 -8.73 21.23 7.65
N LEU A 66 -8.83 20.44 6.57
CA LEU A 66 -8.51 20.91 5.23
C LEU A 66 -9.69 21.71 4.65
N PRO A 67 -9.42 22.76 3.86
CA PRO A 67 -10.45 23.40 3.03
C PRO A 67 -11.11 22.40 2.08
N ASP A 68 -12.40 22.60 1.79
CA ASP A 68 -13.19 21.72 0.91
C ASP A 68 -12.62 21.61 -0.51
N ASP A 69 -11.91 22.64 -0.98
CA ASP A 69 -11.26 22.72 -2.29
C ASP A 69 -9.80 22.22 -2.27
N PHE A 70 -9.32 21.69 -1.14
CA PHE A 70 -7.97 21.20 -1.05
C PHE A 70 -7.75 19.98 -1.96
N PRO A 71 -6.76 20.01 -2.87
CA PRO A 71 -6.57 18.93 -3.82
C PRO A 71 -6.11 17.66 -3.09
N SER A 72 -6.71 16.51 -3.44
CA SER A 72 -6.32 15.20 -2.89
C SER A 72 -5.04 14.64 -3.52
N LEU A 73 -4.68 15.14 -4.71
CA LEU A 73 -3.55 14.65 -5.51
C LEU A 73 -2.19 14.68 -4.76
N PRO A 74 -1.82 15.71 -3.97
CA PRO A 74 -0.57 15.73 -3.22
C PRO A 74 -0.45 14.57 -2.24
N PHE A 75 -1.52 14.18 -1.53
CA PHE A 75 -1.50 13.02 -0.65
C PHE A 75 -1.25 11.75 -1.45
N THR A 76 -1.96 11.59 -2.57
CA THR A 76 -1.79 10.45 -3.46
C THR A 76 -0.38 10.32 -3.99
N VAL A 77 0.18 11.41 -4.49
CA VAL A 77 1.56 11.45 -4.98
C VAL A 77 2.54 11.11 -3.86
N ALA A 78 2.35 11.66 -2.66
CA ALA A 78 3.23 11.42 -1.53
C ALA A 78 3.31 9.92 -1.17
N TYR A 79 2.17 9.26 -0.94
CA TYR A 79 2.20 7.85 -0.57
C TYR A 79 2.64 6.94 -1.73
N VAL A 80 2.37 7.28 -3.00
CA VAL A 80 2.89 6.53 -4.15
C VAL A 80 4.42 6.62 -4.25
N ILE A 81 4.99 7.81 -4.05
CA ILE A 81 6.44 8.00 -4.03
C ILE A 81 7.06 7.20 -2.89
N ILE A 82 6.48 7.25 -1.69
CA ILE A 82 6.95 6.47 -0.53
C ILE A 82 6.91 4.98 -0.83
N ALA A 83 5.81 4.47 -1.38
CA ALA A 83 5.67 3.05 -1.69
C ALA A 83 6.71 2.58 -2.70
N ARG A 84 6.92 3.36 -3.77
CA ARG A 84 7.96 3.07 -4.76
C ARG A 84 9.36 3.12 -4.15
N TYR A 85 9.66 4.15 -3.38
CA TYR A 85 10.95 4.33 -2.73
C TYR A 85 11.28 3.17 -1.78
N VAL A 86 10.33 2.74 -0.95
CA VAL A 86 10.52 1.59 -0.06
C VAL A 86 10.73 0.32 -0.86
N ALA A 87 9.96 0.09 -1.92
CA ALA A 87 10.14 -1.08 -2.77
C ALA A 87 11.51 -1.10 -3.48
N ASP A 88 11.98 0.04 -3.99
CA ASP A 88 13.27 0.15 -4.68
C ASP A 88 14.49 0.02 -3.74
N ASN A 89 14.37 0.45 -2.47
CA ASN A 89 15.51 0.55 -1.56
C ASN A 89 15.55 -0.51 -0.45
N GLN A 90 14.41 -1.12 -0.11
CA GLN A 90 14.31 -2.06 1.02
C GLN A 90 13.81 -3.45 0.62
N GLN A 91 13.30 -3.60 -0.60
CA GLN A 91 12.77 -4.85 -1.14
C GLN A 91 13.65 -5.32 -2.30
N MET A 92 13.08 -5.66 -3.45
CA MET A 92 13.83 -6.07 -4.63
C MET A 92 13.60 -5.10 -5.78
N LYS A 93 14.68 -4.67 -6.42
CA LYS A 93 14.62 -3.89 -7.65
C LYS A 93 14.12 -4.75 -8.81
N LYS A 94 13.62 -4.10 -9.85
CA LYS A 94 13.14 -4.80 -11.04
C LYS A 94 14.22 -5.70 -11.67
N GLN A 95 15.46 -5.23 -11.76
CA GLN A 95 16.58 -6.00 -12.33
C GLN A 95 16.92 -7.23 -11.46
N GLU A 96 16.98 -7.05 -10.15
CA GLU A 96 17.22 -8.14 -9.19
C GLU A 96 16.18 -9.26 -9.28
N ILE A 97 14.92 -8.93 -9.60
CA ILE A 97 13.87 -9.94 -9.82
C ILE A 97 14.07 -10.67 -11.15
N VAL A 98 14.49 -9.98 -12.22
CA VAL A 98 14.75 -10.60 -13.54
C VAL A 98 15.93 -11.56 -13.48
N GLU A 99 16.97 -11.20 -12.74
CA GLU A 99 18.22 -11.96 -12.64
C GLU A 99 18.16 -13.08 -11.58
N SER A 100 17.07 -13.18 -10.82
CA SER A 100 16.95 -14.11 -9.72
C SER A 100 16.30 -15.43 -10.14
N ASP A 101 16.92 -16.55 -9.82
CA ASP A 101 16.33 -17.89 -9.98
C ASP A 101 15.16 -18.18 -9.00
N ASN A 102 15.08 -17.42 -7.90
CA ASN A 102 14.13 -17.69 -6.80
C ASN A 102 12.86 -16.84 -6.83
N TYR A 103 12.80 -15.82 -7.68
CA TYR A 103 11.76 -14.79 -7.66
C TYR A 103 11.28 -14.45 -9.06
N VAL A 104 9.98 -14.27 -9.23
CA VAL A 104 9.36 -13.77 -10.47
C VAL A 104 8.33 -12.71 -10.16
N PHE A 105 8.00 -11.90 -11.18
CA PHE A 105 6.97 -10.89 -11.04
C PHE A 105 5.59 -11.50 -10.77
N GLN A 106 4.81 -10.82 -9.93
CA GLN A 106 3.37 -11.05 -9.84
C GLN A 106 2.67 -10.65 -11.15
N SER A 107 1.50 -11.22 -11.40
CA SER A 107 0.66 -10.85 -12.55
C SER A 107 0.09 -9.44 -12.40
N ASN A 108 0.09 -8.66 -13.47
CA ASN A 108 -0.54 -7.34 -13.49
C ASN A 108 -2.05 -7.40 -13.21
N TRP A 109 -2.73 -8.50 -13.56
CA TRP A 109 -4.13 -8.71 -13.19
C TRP A 109 -4.33 -8.81 -11.69
N LYS A 110 -3.36 -9.41 -10.98
CA LYS A 110 -3.39 -9.46 -9.53
C LYS A 110 -3.12 -8.08 -8.92
N VAL A 111 -2.22 -7.29 -9.51
CA VAL A 111 -2.00 -5.90 -9.10
C VAL A 111 -3.28 -5.08 -9.25
N LEU A 112 -3.95 -5.20 -10.39
CA LEU A 112 -5.23 -4.52 -10.62
C LEU A 112 -6.30 -4.96 -9.62
N GLY A 113 -6.52 -6.27 -9.48
CA GLY A 113 -7.54 -6.81 -8.58
C GLY A 113 -7.30 -6.47 -7.12
N MET A 114 -6.07 -6.61 -6.63
CA MET A 114 -5.73 -6.24 -5.25
C MET A 114 -5.73 -4.72 -5.05
N GLY A 115 -5.37 -3.94 -6.08
CA GLY A 115 -5.51 -2.48 -6.07
C GLY A 115 -6.98 -2.07 -5.90
N LEU A 116 -7.88 -2.61 -6.72
CA LEU A 116 -9.32 -2.36 -6.61
C LEU A 116 -9.91 -2.80 -5.27
N LEU A 117 -9.51 -3.96 -4.75
CA LEU A 117 -9.92 -4.39 -3.40
C LEU A 117 -9.41 -3.43 -2.33
N SER A 118 -8.19 -2.92 -2.49
CA SER A 118 -7.60 -1.96 -1.56
C SER A 118 -8.27 -0.59 -1.64
N ILE A 119 -8.90 -0.20 -2.76
CA ILE A 119 -9.76 0.99 -2.81
C ILE A 119 -10.88 0.86 -1.79
N VAL A 120 -11.60 -0.27 -1.81
CA VAL A 120 -12.68 -0.53 -0.85
C VAL A 120 -12.14 -0.49 0.59
N GLY A 121 -10.98 -1.09 0.83
CA GLY A 121 -10.31 -1.02 2.12
C GLY A 121 -9.98 0.41 2.55
N SER A 122 -9.42 1.22 1.65
CA SER A 122 -9.09 2.63 1.90
C SER A 122 -10.34 3.48 2.14
N MET A 123 -11.41 3.25 1.38
CA MET A 123 -12.70 3.93 1.59
C MET A 123 -13.25 3.60 2.97
N LEU A 124 -13.27 2.32 3.36
CA LEU A 124 -13.75 1.93 4.69
C LEU A 124 -12.87 2.49 5.81
N ALA A 125 -11.55 2.48 5.64
CA ALA A 125 -10.61 2.97 6.64
C ALA A 125 -10.64 4.49 6.84
N ILE A 126 -11.00 5.26 5.79
CA ILE A 126 -11.04 6.72 5.83
C ILE A 126 -12.48 7.24 5.95
N LEU A 127 -13.34 6.95 4.98
CA LEU A 127 -14.72 7.46 4.98
C LEU A 127 -15.55 6.88 6.12
N GLY A 128 -15.35 5.61 6.50
CA GLY A 128 -16.11 4.98 7.58
C GLY A 128 -16.04 5.76 8.90
N PRO A 129 -14.82 5.96 9.47
CA PRO A 129 -14.64 6.77 10.66
C PRO A 129 -15.12 8.22 10.50
N LEU A 130 -14.86 8.86 9.36
CA LEU A 130 -15.28 10.23 9.10
C LEU A 130 -16.81 10.39 9.15
N LEU A 131 -17.56 9.47 8.52
CA LEU A 131 -19.03 9.48 8.57
C LEU A 131 -19.57 9.25 9.98
N VAL A 132 -18.89 8.45 10.81
CA VAL A 132 -19.27 8.27 12.22
C VAL A 132 -19.04 9.55 13.02
N LEU A 133 -17.93 10.24 12.79
CA LEU A 133 -17.64 11.51 13.46
C LEU A 133 -18.62 12.61 13.05
N GLU A 134 -18.99 12.66 11.76
CA GLU A 134 -20.04 13.54 11.24
C GLU A 134 -21.40 13.24 11.91
N PHE A 135 -21.81 11.98 11.89
CA PHE A 135 -23.10 11.55 12.46
C PHE A 135 -23.21 11.85 13.97
N THR A 136 -22.09 11.82 14.70
CA THR A 136 -22.03 12.17 16.12
C THR A 136 -21.88 13.66 16.39
N GLY A 137 -21.74 14.49 15.34
CA GLY A 137 -21.56 15.93 15.43
C GLY A 137 -20.20 16.37 15.99
N VAL A 138 -19.20 15.49 15.95
CA VAL A 138 -17.83 15.82 16.38
C VAL A 138 -17.13 16.70 15.34
N ILE A 139 -17.43 16.47 14.07
CA ILE A 139 -16.94 17.27 12.93
C ILE A 139 -18.14 17.69 12.08
N SER A 140 -17.89 18.63 11.15
CA SER A 140 -18.80 19.02 10.08
C SER A 140 -18.00 18.97 8.78
N LEU A 141 -18.25 17.95 7.97
CA LEU A 141 -17.69 17.70 6.64
C LEU A 141 -18.47 18.39 5.52
#